data_AF-A0AAX1UD31-F1
#
_entry.id   AF-A0AAX1UD31-F1
#
_cell.length_a   1.000
_cell.length_b   1.000
_cell.length_c   1.000
_cell.angle_alpha   90.00
_cell.angle_beta   90.00
_cell.angle_gamma   90.00
#
_symmetry.space_group_name_H-M   'P 1'
#
loop_
_entity.id
_entity.type
_entity.pdbx_description
1 polymer ?
#
loop_
_entity_poly.entity_id
_entity_poly.type
_entity_poly.pdbx_seq_one_letter_code
_entity_poly.pdbx_strand_id
1 'polypeptide(L)'
;MNTETIRKIVKASGVSTGEMILVHFWGEDADKEIANNFLTAVASLGATPVLLQQSRTINRAIFSSARESCFDKRFFELLSNFDAVLDVFAYQPVILGYEIPTEQFELYRKYMSQLFYTLMKSKRFVQIRIPTEANAAESGLKPQDYILRMNSAYDIDYEALADACRKKVASFAGADRVSVHTGMNCVLHLELAGREWHIDAGDGDLPCGEIYIAPIEDKTQGSMFFDTLYLDDTKYSNVILQISDGKIVNSNIPAVINYFTGQPEESRVVCELGIGMNPNVTELSGYTVLDEKMVGTLHIAVGANTMFGGSNQANNHDDFVGYGRIEVEK
;
A
#
# COMPACT_ATOMS: atom_id res chain seq x y z
N MET A 1 -1.28 3.54 -18.69
CA MET A 1 -0.19 2.55 -18.60
C MET A 1 -0.09 1.77 -19.90
N ASN A 2 1.10 1.67 -20.48
CA ASN A 2 1.31 0.96 -21.75
C ASN A 2 1.79 -0.48 -21.53
N THR A 3 1.81 -1.30 -22.58
CA THR A 3 2.20 -2.72 -22.51
C THR A 3 3.65 -2.92 -22.05
N GLU A 4 4.57 -2.01 -22.37
CA GLU A 4 5.97 -2.13 -21.95
C GLU A 4 6.12 -1.95 -20.44
N THR A 5 5.44 -0.94 -19.86
CA THR A 5 5.35 -0.76 -18.41
C THR A 5 4.77 -1.99 -17.73
N ILE A 6 3.70 -2.59 -18.29
CA ILE A 6 3.10 -3.82 -17.74
C ILE A 6 4.11 -4.97 -17.73
N ARG A 7 4.91 -5.15 -18.80
CA ARG A 7 5.97 -6.18 -18.81
C ARG A 7 7.01 -5.95 -17.72
N LYS A 8 7.44 -4.70 -17.53
CA LYS A 8 8.39 -4.33 -16.46
C LYS A 8 7.81 -4.68 -15.08
N ILE A 9 6.56 -4.29 -14.80
CA ILE A 9 5.86 -4.58 -13.54
C ILE A 9 5.78 -6.09 -13.29
N VAL A 10 5.31 -6.86 -14.26
CA VAL A 10 5.14 -8.32 -14.12
C VAL A 10 6.50 -9.00 -13.87
N LYS A 11 7.56 -8.55 -14.54
CA LYS A 11 8.92 -9.04 -14.26
C LYS A 11 9.37 -8.66 -12.84
N ALA A 12 9.14 -7.42 -12.43
CA ALA A 12 9.54 -6.91 -11.10
C ALA A 12 8.80 -7.63 -9.95
N SER A 13 7.55 -8.05 -10.16
CA SER A 13 6.78 -8.85 -9.19
C SER A 13 7.31 -10.28 -8.95
N GLY A 14 8.42 -10.65 -9.60
CA GLY A 14 9.09 -11.93 -9.40
C GLY A 14 8.44 -13.12 -10.11
N VAL A 15 7.53 -12.88 -11.06
CA VAL A 15 6.92 -13.95 -11.86
C VAL A 15 8.00 -14.73 -12.61
N SER A 16 7.98 -16.04 -12.43
CA SER A 16 9.01 -16.96 -12.93
C SER A 16 8.41 -18.11 -13.73
N THR A 17 9.21 -18.72 -14.61
CA THR A 17 8.78 -19.83 -15.46
C THR A 17 8.23 -21.00 -14.64
N GLY A 18 7.10 -21.56 -15.07
CA GLY A 18 6.45 -22.72 -14.45
C GLY A 18 5.48 -22.40 -13.31
N GLU A 19 5.40 -21.15 -12.86
CA GLU A 19 4.44 -20.74 -11.83
C GLU A 19 3.01 -20.59 -12.39
N MET A 20 2.01 -20.77 -11.53
CA MET A 20 0.63 -20.39 -11.82
C MET A 20 0.32 -19.03 -11.20
N ILE A 21 -0.04 -18.06 -12.03
CA ILE A 21 -0.27 -16.68 -11.61
C ILE A 21 -1.74 -16.32 -11.79
N LEU A 22 -2.37 -15.89 -10.71
CA LEU A 22 -3.70 -15.31 -10.78
C LEU A 22 -3.59 -13.81 -11.08
N VAL A 23 -4.12 -13.39 -12.22
CA VAL A 23 -4.41 -11.97 -12.47
C VAL A 23 -5.82 -11.72 -11.93
N HIS A 24 -5.89 -11.16 -10.72
CA HIS A 24 -7.13 -10.76 -10.08
C HIS A 24 -7.44 -9.34 -10.50
N PHE A 25 -8.45 -9.15 -11.34
CA PHE A 25 -8.67 -7.89 -12.06
C PHE A 25 -9.96 -7.20 -11.65
N TRP A 26 -9.84 -5.97 -11.14
CA TRP A 26 -10.96 -5.10 -10.81
C TRP A 26 -11.20 -4.12 -11.95
N GLY A 27 -12.08 -4.52 -12.87
CA GLY A 27 -12.42 -3.73 -14.05
C GLY A 27 -13.72 -4.21 -14.69
N GLU A 28 -14.34 -3.33 -15.46
CA GLU A 28 -15.48 -3.68 -16.30
C GLU A 28 -15.01 -4.38 -17.59
N ASP A 29 -15.95 -4.90 -18.36
CA ASP A 29 -15.64 -5.52 -19.64
C ASP A 29 -14.99 -4.57 -20.64
N ALA A 30 -15.26 -3.27 -20.52
CA ALA A 30 -14.60 -2.21 -21.29
C ALA A 30 -13.10 -2.09 -20.96
N ASP A 31 -12.67 -2.53 -19.78
CA ASP A 31 -11.29 -2.43 -19.29
C ASP A 31 -10.47 -3.70 -19.55
N LYS A 32 -11.08 -4.75 -20.14
CA LYS A 32 -10.46 -6.09 -20.32
C LYS A 32 -9.14 -6.09 -21.07
N GLU A 33 -8.87 -5.10 -21.91
CA GLU A 33 -7.58 -4.97 -22.59
C GLU A 33 -6.42 -4.85 -21.59
N ILE A 34 -6.62 -4.16 -20.45
CA ILE A 34 -5.63 -4.06 -19.38
C ILE A 34 -5.31 -5.45 -18.83
N ALA A 35 -6.33 -6.22 -18.44
CA ALA A 35 -6.15 -7.58 -17.94
C ALA A 35 -5.44 -8.48 -18.97
N ASN A 36 -5.83 -8.41 -20.24
CA ASN A 36 -5.22 -9.18 -21.32
C ASN A 36 -3.72 -8.88 -21.48
N ASN A 37 -3.31 -7.62 -21.30
CA ASN A 37 -1.90 -7.23 -21.32
C ASN A 37 -1.11 -7.85 -20.16
N PHE A 38 -1.68 -7.91 -18.94
CA PHE A 38 -1.06 -8.61 -17.81
C PHE A 38 -0.95 -10.11 -18.05
N LEU A 39 -2.03 -10.77 -18.52
CA LEU A 39 -2.01 -12.20 -18.85
C LEU A 39 -0.91 -12.51 -19.90
N THR A 40 -0.80 -11.68 -20.93
CA THR A 40 0.22 -11.85 -21.98
C THR A 40 1.63 -11.64 -21.45
N ALA A 41 1.84 -10.65 -20.57
CA ALA A 41 3.13 -10.41 -19.93
C ALA A 41 3.55 -11.58 -19.03
N VAL A 42 2.63 -12.14 -18.25
CA VAL A 42 2.87 -13.36 -17.44
C VAL A 42 3.25 -14.54 -18.34
N ALA A 43 2.48 -14.80 -19.40
CA ALA A 43 2.78 -15.89 -20.34
C ALA A 43 4.15 -15.71 -21.01
N SER A 44 4.57 -14.48 -21.29
CA SER A 44 5.87 -14.18 -21.91
C SER A 44 7.07 -14.56 -21.02
N LEU A 45 6.87 -14.70 -19.70
CA LEU A 45 7.88 -15.18 -18.75
C LEU A 45 7.84 -16.71 -18.55
N GLY A 46 6.98 -17.42 -19.31
CA GLY A 46 6.82 -18.87 -19.21
C GLY A 46 5.99 -19.33 -18.00
N ALA A 47 5.25 -18.42 -17.37
CA ALA A 47 4.27 -18.74 -16.32
C ALA A 47 2.88 -18.97 -16.92
N THR A 48 1.99 -19.62 -16.17
CA THR A 48 0.60 -19.88 -16.57
C THR A 48 -0.32 -18.80 -16.00
N PRO A 49 -0.87 -17.89 -16.84
CA PRO A 49 -1.80 -16.87 -16.38
C PRO A 49 -3.23 -17.42 -16.25
N VAL A 50 -3.94 -17.02 -15.19
CA VAL A 50 -5.39 -17.22 -15.04
C VAL A 50 -6.04 -15.91 -14.65
N LEU A 51 -7.17 -15.57 -15.27
CA LEU A 51 -7.93 -14.36 -14.97
C LEU A 51 -9.07 -14.64 -13.99
N LEU A 52 -9.16 -13.84 -12.92
CA LEU A 52 -10.36 -13.69 -12.12
C LEU A 52 -10.80 -12.23 -12.17
N GLN A 53 -11.87 -11.93 -12.91
CA GLN A 53 -12.41 -10.58 -13.01
C GLN A 53 -13.45 -10.29 -11.92
N GLN A 54 -13.35 -9.13 -11.28
CA GLN A 54 -14.31 -8.55 -10.35
C GLN A 54 -14.94 -7.28 -10.95
N SER A 55 -15.85 -7.46 -11.91
CA SER A 55 -16.67 -6.36 -12.46
C SER A 55 -17.71 -5.92 -11.44
N ARG A 56 -17.86 -4.60 -11.21
CA ARG A 56 -18.91 -4.07 -10.30
C ARG A 56 -20.30 -4.44 -10.83
N THR A 57 -20.50 -4.30 -12.13
CA THR A 57 -21.77 -4.61 -12.81
C THR A 57 -22.13 -6.09 -12.69
N ILE A 58 -21.18 -6.98 -12.96
CA ILE A 58 -21.39 -8.44 -12.86
C ILE A 58 -21.57 -8.87 -11.41
N ASN A 59 -20.72 -8.38 -10.48
CA ASN A 59 -20.87 -8.69 -9.07
C ASN A 59 -22.23 -8.22 -8.55
N ARG A 60 -22.70 -7.03 -8.93
CA ARG A 60 -24.06 -6.59 -8.58
C ARG A 60 -25.12 -7.57 -9.08
N ALA A 61 -25.05 -8.02 -10.34
CA ALA A 61 -26.01 -8.98 -10.89
C ALA A 61 -25.97 -10.34 -10.17
N ILE A 62 -24.77 -10.85 -9.87
CA ILE A 62 -24.56 -12.10 -9.12
C ILE A 62 -25.16 -11.97 -7.72
N PHE A 63 -24.74 -10.96 -6.95
CA PHE A 63 -25.16 -10.79 -5.55
C PHE A 63 -26.61 -10.32 -5.40
N SER A 64 -27.24 -9.78 -6.45
CA SER A 64 -28.70 -9.56 -6.45
C SER A 64 -29.50 -10.87 -6.50
N SER A 65 -28.88 -11.96 -6.97
CA SER A 65 -29.53 -13.28 -7.14
C SER A 65 -28.90 -14.38 -6.27
N ALA A 66 -27.75 -14.11 -5.65
CA ALA A 66 -26.99 -15.08 -4.88
C ALA A 66 -27.73 -15.50 -3.61
N ARG A 67 -27.38 -16.69 -3.14
CA ARG A 67 -27.79 -17.23 -1.84
C ARG A 67 -26.53 -17.57 -1.06
N GLU A 68 -26.65 -17.77 0.25
CA GLU A 68 -25.50 -18.13 1.09
C GLU A 68 -24.78 -19.42 0.64
N SER A 69 -25.48 -20.32 -0.07
CA SER A 69 -24.88 -21.52 -0.65
C SER A 69 -23.98 -21.26 -1.87
N CYS A 70 -24.01 -20.05 -2.44
CA CYS A 70 -23.08 -19.62 -3.48
C CYS A 70 -21.70 -19.36 -2.84
N PHE A 71 -20.62 -19.66 -3.55
CA PHE A 71 -19.23 -19.56 -3.04
C PHE A 71 -18.91 -20.56 -1.93
N ASP A 72 -19.17 -21.84 -2.23
CA ASP A 72 -18.71 -22.96 -1.41
C ASP A 72 -17.19 -22.93 -1.22
N LYS A 73 -16.71 -23.51 -0.10
CA LYS A 73 -15.28 -23.57 0.25
C LYS A 73 -14.38 -24.07 -0.89
N ARG A 74 -14.86 -24.95 -1.77
CA ARG A 74 -14.12 -25.47 -2.93
C ARG A 74 -13.68 -24.36 -3.89
N PHE A 75 -14.44 -23.27 -3.99
CA PHE A 75 -14.07 -22.10 -4.79
C PHE A 75 -12.81 -21.43 -4.24
N PHE A 76 -12.75 -21.21 -2.92
CA PHE A 76 -11.59 -20.62 -2.27
C PHE A 76 -10.40 -21.60 -2.23
N GLU A 77 -10.65 -22.90 -2.03
CA GLU A 77 -9.62 -23.93 -2.14
C GLU A 77 -8.98 -23.94 -3.55
N LEU A 78 -9.75 -23.72 -4.61
CA LEU A 78 -9.21 -23.58 -5.97
C LEU A 78 -8.23 -22.40 -6.06
N LEU A 79 -8.61 -21.24 -5.52
CA LEU A 79 -7.78 -20.02 -5.53
C LEU A 79 -6.52 -20.14 -4.67
N SER A 80 -6.50 -21.04 -3.68
CA SER A 80 -5.31 -21.27 -2.86
C SER A 80 -4.17 -22.02 -3.57
N ASN A 81 -4.39 -22.50 -4.80
CA ASN A 81 -3.38 -23.25 -5.56
C ASN A 81 -2.44 -22.35 -6.40
N PHE A 82 -2.69 -21.04 -6.48
CA PHE A 82 -1.83 -20.13 -7.24
C PHE A 82 -0.54 -19.81 -6.48
N ASP A 83 0.57 -19.71 -7.21
CA ASP A 83 1.87 -19.37 -6.63
C ASP A 83 1.93 -17.90 -6.23
N ALA A 84 1.34 -17.03 -7.06
CA ALA A 84 1.25 -15.61 -6.81
C ALA A 84 -0.02 -14.99 -7.39
N VAL A 85 -0.37 -13.83 -6.84
CA VAL A 85 -1.51 -13.01 -7.28
C VAL A 85 -1.00 -11.64 -7.71
N LEU A 86 -1.41 -11.21 -8.89
CA LEU A 86 -1.33 -9.82 -9.35
C LEU A 86 -2.74 -9.23 -9.22
N ASP A 87 -2.96 -8.41 -8.20
CA ASP A 87 -4.22 -7.76 -7.89
C ASP A 87 -4.27 -6.38 -8.58
N VAL A 88 -4.95 -6.33 -9.73
CA VAL A 88 -4.90 -5.22 -10.68
C VAL A 88 -6.18 -4.39 -10.61
N PHE A 89 -6.05 -3.14 -10.21
CA PHE A 89 -7.17 -2.21 -9.98
C PHE A 89 -7.32 -1.21 -11.13
N ALA A 90 -8.29 -1.39 -12.02
CA ALA A 90 -8.72 -0.33 -12.94
C ALA A 90 -9.66 0.69 -12.26
N TYR A 91 -10.24 0.32 -11.12
CA TYR A 91 -10.98 1.20 -10.21
C TYR A 91 -10.82 0.70 -8.76
N GLN A 92 -11.26 1.50 -7.79
CA GLN A 92 -11.27 1.14 -6.37
C GLN A 92 -12.02 -0.19 -6.11
N PRO A 93 -11.38 -1.17 -5.43
CA PRO A 93 -11.97 -2.48 -5.20
C PRO A 93 -13.16 -2.43 -4.23
N VAL A 94 -13.90 -3.54 -4.15
CA VAL A 94 -15.01 -3.78 -3.20
C VAL A 94 -16.24 -2.87 -3.33
N ILE A 95 -16.16 -1.72 -4.02
CA ILE A 95 -17.31 -0.85 -4.25
C ILE A 95 -18.24 -1.42 -5.33
N LEU A 96 -19.55 -1.52 -5.04
CA LEU A 96 -20.56 -1.98 -6.00
C LEU A 96 -21.44 -0.86 -6.60
N GLY A 97 -21.33 0.38 -6.10
CA GLY A 97 -22.26 1.47 -6.47
C GLY A 97 -23.67 1.26 -5.87
N TYR A 98 -24.56 2.26 -6.04
CA TYR A 98 -25.83 2.41 -5.29
C TYR A 98 -26.74 1.16 -5.16
N GLU A 99 -27.39 1.09 -3.99
CA GLU A 99 -28.46 0.21 -3.48
C GLU A 99 -28.46 -1.27 -3.93
N ILE A 100 -27.86 -2.09 -3.06
CA ILE A 100 -28.08 -3.53 -2.94
C ILE A 100 -28.78 -3.75 -1.59
N PRO A 101 -29.78 -4.65 -1.47
CA PRO A 101 -30.42 -4.96 -0.19
C PRO A 101 -29.37 -5.37 0.86
N THR A 102 -29.57 -4.95 2.12
CA THR A 102 -28.60 -5.16 3.21
C THR A 102 -28.12 -6.62 3.32
N GLU A 103 -29.03 -7.59 3.28
CA GLU A 103 -28.69 -9.01 3.37
C GLU A 103 -27.75 -9.48 2.24
N GLN A 104 -27.97 -8.99 1.02
CA GLN A 104 -27.13 -9.32 -0.13
C GLN A 104 -25.77 -8.63 -0.06
N PHE A 105 -25.74 -7.42 0.49
CA PHE A 105 -24.49 -6.71 0.72
C PHE A 105 -23.65 -7.37 1.83
N GLU A 106 -24.27 -7.92 2.87
CA GLU A 106 -23.56 -8.73 3.89
C GLU A 106 -22.99 -10.02 3.30
N LEU A 107 -23.74 -10.70 2.42
CA LEU A 107 -23.22 -11.87 1.70
C LEU A 107 -22.00 -11.50 0.84
N TYR A 108 -22.06 -10.36 0.14
CA TYR A 108 -20.94 -9.84 -0.64
C TYR A 108 -19.72 -9.48 0.22
N ARG A 109 -19.93 -8.83 1.38
CA ARG A 109 -18.86 -8.55 2.34
C ARG A 109 -18.18 -9.83 2.84
N LYS A 110 -18.97 -10.86 3.19
CA LYS A 110 -18.45 -12.16 3.61
C LYS A 110 -17.64 -12.83 2.49
N TYR A 111 -18.14 -12.81 1.25
CA TYR A 111 -17.40 -13.30 0.09
C TYR A 111 -16.08 -12.55 -0.11
N MET A 112 -16.09 -11.22 -0.07
CA MET A 112 -14.89 -10.41 -0.26
C MET A 112 -13.86 -10.64 0.83
N SER A 113 -14.30 -10.71 2.09
CA SER A 113 -13.42 -11.06 3.22
C SER A 113 -12.73 -12.41 3.01
N GLN A 114 -13.50 -13.45 2.62
CA GLN A 114 -12.94 -14.78 2.37
C GLN A 114 -12.03 -14.81 1.14
N LEU A 115 -12.39 -14.06 0.08
CA LEU A 115 -11.59 -13.94 -1.14
C LEU A 115 -10.21 -13.35 -0.81
N PHE A 116 -10.15 -12.16 -0.22
CA PHE A 116 -8.88 -11.53 0.13
C PHE A 116 -8.08 -12.37 1.14
N TYR A 117 -8.73 -12.93 2.17
CA TYR A 117 -8.06 -13.82 3.12
C TYR A 117 -7.41 -15.03 2.41
N THR A 118 -8.04 -15.55 1.37
CA THR A 118 -7.49 -16.67 0.60
C THR A 118 -6.33 -16.21 -0.27
N LEU A 119 -6.48 -15.10 -0.99
CA LEU A 119 -5.48 -14.63 -1.94
C LEU A 119 -4.20 -14.12 -1.26
N MET A 120 -4.32 -13.44 -0.12
CA MET A 120 -3.18 -12.94 0.66
C MET A 120 -2.33 -14.07 1.28
N LYS A 121 -2.79 -15.32 1.27
CA LYS A 121 -1.98 -16.49 1.68
C LYS A 121 -1.06 -17.00 0.57
N SER A 122 -1.21 -16.50 -0.65
CA SER A 122 -0.31 -16.84 -1.75
C SER A 122 1.11 -16.43 -1.40
N LYS A 123 2.12 -17.09 -1.98
CA LYS A 123 3.53 -16.81 -1.64
C LYS A 123 3.90 -15.36 -1.95
N ARG A 124 3.26 -14.78 -2.97
CA ARG A 124 3.40 -13.38 -3.36
C ARG A 124 2.03 -12.81 -3.73
N PHE A 125 1.76 -11.60 -3.25
CA PHE A 125 0.53 -10.87 -3.50
C PHE A 125 0.90 -9.42 -3.82
N VAL A 126 0.73 -9.02 -5.08
CA VAL A 126 1.19 -7.73 -5.59
C VAL A 126 0.00 -6.89 -5.97
N GLN A 127 -0.10 -5.68 -5.42
CA GLN A 127 -1.19 -4.75 -5.65
C GLN A 127 -0.78 -3.71 -6.70
N ILE A 128 -1.63 -3.49 -7.71
CA ILE A 128 -1.28 -2.67 -8.88
C ILE A 128 -2.44 -1.72 -9.20
N ARG A 129 -2.27 -0.43 -8.90
CA ARG A 129 -3.25 0.61 -9.24
C ARG A 129 -3.03 1.16 -10.64
N ILE A 130 -3.99 0.93 -11.54
CA ILE A 130 -3.88 1.40 -12.92
C ILE A 130 -4.19 2.90 -13.00
N PRO A 131 -3.40 3.70 -13.76
CA PRO A 131 -3.67 5.11 -14.01
C PRO A 131 -4.96 5.33 -14.84
N THR A 132 -6.12 5.32 -14.18
CA THR A 132 -7.44 5.55 -14.78
C THR A 132 -8.09 6.77 -14.14
N GLU A 133 -9.09 7.36 -14.83
CA GLU A 133 -9.90 8.43 -14.24
C GLU A 133 -10.70 7.94 -13.03
N ALA A 134 -11.08 6.65 -13.01
CA ALA A 134 -11.83 6.06 -11.91
C ALA A 134 -10.99 5.95 -10.63
N ASN A 135 -9.70 5.58 -10.74
CA ASN A 135 -8.80 5.59 -9.59
C ASN A 135 -8.39 7.00 -9.17
N ALA A 136 -8.37 7.98 -10.09
CA ALA A 136 -8.08 9.36 -9.71
C ALA A 136 -9.05 9.92 -8.65
N ALA A 137 -10.29 9.40 -8.59
CA ALA A 137 -11.30 9.83 -7.63
C ALA A 137 -10.85 9.67 -6.16
N GLU A 138 -10.04 8.66 -5.84
CA GLU A 138 -9.56 8.43 -4.46
C GLU A 138 -8.39 9.35 -4.10
N SER A 139 -7.70 9.91 -5.09
CA SER A 139 -6.49 10.72 -4.88
C SER A 139 -6.77 12.19 -4.56
N GLY A 140 -7.99 12.67 -4.82
CA GLY A 140 -8.32 14.11 -4.79
C GLY A 140 -7.65 14.95 -5.90
N LEU A 141 -6.81 14.35 -6.75
CA LEU A 141 -6.16 15.02 -7.87
C LEU A 141 -7.08 15.16 -9.08
N LYS A 142 -6.73 16.08 -9.97
CA LYS A 142 -7.36 16.14 -11.29
C LYS A 142 -7.01 14.87 -12.08
N PRO A 143 -7.94 14.23 -12.79
CA PRO A 143 -7.68 12.93 -13.45
C PRO A 143 -6.45 12.91 -14.36
N GLN A 144 -6.24 13.94 -15.16
CA GLN A 144 -5.06 14.03 -16.03
C GLN A 144 -3.74 14.16 -15.27
N ASP A 145 -3.74 14.87 -14.13
CA ASP A 145 -2.56 15.02 -13.28
C ASP A 145 -2.24 13.69 -12.56
N TYR A 146 -3.26 13.03 -12.01
CA TYR A 146 -3.13 11.68 -11.44
C TYR A 146 -2.53 10.69 -12.46
N ILE A 147 -3.10 10.64 -13.66
CA ILE A 147 -2.64 9.72 -14.71
C ILE A 147 -1.19 10.00 -15.09
N LEU A 148 -0.81 11.27 -15.23
CA LEU A 148 0.57 11.65 -15.55
C LEU A 148 1.54 11.21 -14.45
N ARG A 149 1.25 11.54 -13.19
CA ARG A 149 2.10 11.20 -12.04
C ARG A 149 2.27 9.70 -11.86
N MET A 150 1.16 8.96 -11.90
CA MET A 150 1.20 7.51 -11.76
C MET A 150 2.00 6.87 -12.91
N ASN A 151 1.75 7.25 -14.17
CA ASN A 151 2.56 6.72 -15.28
C ASN A 151 4.05 7.05 -15.12
N SER A 152 4.42 8.23 -14.61
CA SER A 152 5.81 8.59 -14.29
C SER A 152 6.39 7.65 -13.23
N ALA A 153 5.66 7.44 -12.12
CA ALA A 153 6.06 6.57 -11.02
C ALA A 153 6.28 5.11 -11.46
N TYR A 154 5.53 4.65 -12.47
CA TYR A 154 5.68 3.32 -13.06
C TYR A 154 6.78 3.21 -14.11
N ASP A 155 7.18 4.31 -14.76
CA ASP A 155 8.20 4.28 -15.83
C ASP A 155 9.63 4.35 -15.29
N ILE A 156 9.94 3.44 -14.38
CA ILE A 156 11.23 3.34 -13.72
C ILE A 156 12.04 2.14 -14.23
N ASP A 157 13.33 2.11 -13.87
CA ASP A 157 14.15 0.92 -13.92
C ASP A 157 14.04 0.19 -12.57
N TYR A 158 13.24 -0.88 -12.54
CA TYR A 158 12.95 -1.65 -11.34
C TYR A 158 14.18 -2.37 -10.77
N GLU A 159 15.11 -2.83 -11.63
CA GLU A 159 16.34 -3.48 -11.18
C GLU A 159 17.27 -2.45 -10.52
N ALA A 160 17.41 -1.28 -11.14
CA ALA A 160 18.19 -0.18 -10.56
C ALA A 160 17.58 0.35 -9.26
N LEU A 161 16.24 0.45 -9.17
CA LEU A 161 15.54 0.80 -7.93
C LEU A 161 15.83 -0.23 -6.84
N ALA A 162 15.69 -1.53 -7.13
CA ALA A 162 15.95 -2.59 -6.17
C ALA A 162 17.41 -2.57 -5.67
N ASP A 163 18.38 -2.29 -6.55
CA ASP A 163 19.79 -2.10 -6.17
C ASP A 163 19.98 -0.87 -5.26
N ALA A 164 19.31 0.25 -5.55
CA ALA A 164 19.37 1.45 -4.73
C ALA A 164 18.77 1.20 -3.34
N CYS A 165 17.62 0.52 -3.25
CA CYS A 165 17.00 0.11 -2.00
C CYS A 165 17.91 -0.82 -1.20
N ARG A 166 18.51 -1.84 -1.81
CA ARG A 166 19.48 -2.74 -1.13
C ARG A 166 20.67 -1.97 -0.56
N LYS A 167 21.24 -1.03 -1.32
CA LYS A 167 22.34 -0.17 -0.83
C LYS A 167 21.91 0.70 0.33
N LYS A 168 20.70 1.25 0.28
CA LYS A 168 20.14 2.08 1.35
C LYS A 168 19.88 1.25 2.62
N VAL A 169 19.28 0.08 2.52
CA VAL A 169 19.12 -0.86 3.64
C VAL A 169 20.48 -1.24 4.24
N ALA A 170 21.47 -1.57 3.41
CA ALA A 170 22.82 -1.89 3.88
C ALA A 170 23.48 -0.73 4.65
N SER A 171 23.10 0.53 4.40
CA SER A 171 23.59 1.69 5.16
C SER A 171 23.06 1.75 6.60
N PHE A 172 21.99 1.01 6.90
CA PHE A 172 21.42 0.82 8.24
C PHE A 172 21.88 -0.47 8.92
N ALA A 173 22.78 -1.24 8.31
CA ALA A 173 23.22 -2.51 8.87
C ALA A 173 23.81 -2.35 10.28
N GLY A 174 23.26 -3.09 11.25
CA GLY A 174 23.65 -3.04 12.66
C GLY A 174 23.13 -1.82 13.43
N ALA A 175 22.24 -1.02 12.85
CA ALA A 175 21.59 0.07 13.56
C ALA A 175 20.46 -0.47 14.45
N ASP A 176 20.64 -0.39 15.76
CA ASP A 176 19.58 -0.70 16.73
C ASP A 176 18.68 0.51 17.02
N ARG A 177 19.10 1.72 16.63
CA ARG A 177 18.36 2.96 16.82
C ARG A 177 18.62 3.96 15.69
N VAL A 178 17.60 4.75 15.36
CA VAL A 178 17.71 5.90 14.47
C VAL A 178 17.06 7.14 15.06
N SER A 179 17.57 8.30 14.66
CA SER A 179 16.97 9.61 14.89
C SER A 179 16.48 10.20 13.57
N VAL A 180 15.20 10.54 13.50
CA VAL A 180 14.60 11.26 12.37
C VAL A 180 14.52 12.74 12.72
N HIS A 181 15.31 13.57 12.04
CA HIS A 181 15.29 15.01 12.21
C HIS A 181 14.39 15.63 11.14
N THR A 182 13.38 16.37 11.58
CA THR A 182 12.41 17.06 10.72
C THR A 182 12.43 18.57 10.98
N GLY A 183 11.53 19.32 10.33
CA GLY A 183 11.42 20.77 10.51
C GLY A 183 11.18 21.19 11.97
N MET A 184 11.35 22.49 12.25
CA MET A 184 11.10 23.07 13.59
C MET A 184 11.94 22.44 14.72
N ASN A 185 13.12 21.89 14.40
CA ASN A 185 14.00 21.17 15.32
C ASN A 185 13.34 19.94 15.99
N CYS A 186 12.34 19.34 15.33
CA CYS A 186 11.72 18.12 15.81
C CYS A 186 12.64 16.92 15.55
N VAL A 187 12.78 16.07 16.57
CA VAL A 187 13.56 14.82 16.49
C VAL A 187 12.71 13.68 17.02
N LEU A 188 12.58 12.62 16.22
CA LEU A 188 11.90 11.38 16.59
C LEU A 188 12.94 10.27 16.71
N HIS A 189 12.99 9.61 17.87
CA HIS A 189 13.87 8.48 18.13
C HIS A 189 13.08 7.18 17.97
N LEU A 190 13.61 6.24 17.18
CA LEU A 190 13.01 4.94 16.95
C LEU A 190 14.02 3.84 17.30
N GLU A 191 13.61 2.93 18.18
CA GLU A 191 14.34 1.71 18.47
C GLU A 191 13.97 0.63 17.43
N LEU A 192 14.99 -0.01 16.86
CA LEU A 192 14.90 -0.95 15.74
C LEU A 192 15.59 -2.29 16.05
N ALA A 193 16.12 -2.48 17.26
CA ALA A 193 16.89 -3.66 17.63
C ALA A 193 16.12 -4.97 17.30
N GLY A 194 16.73 -5.82 16.47
CA GLY A 194 16.15 -7.10 16.05
C GLY A 194 15.05 -7.00 14.98
N ARG A 195 14.82 -5.82 14.40
CA ARG A 195 13.87 -5.60 13.31
C ARG A 195 14.56 -5.70 11.95
N GLU A 196 13.77 -6.00 10.92
CA GLU A 196 14.24 -6.15 9.54
C GLU A 196 13.75 -4.99 8.68
N TRP A 197 14.63 -4.47 7.82
CA TRP A 197 14.23 -3.53 6.78
C TRP A 197 13.66 -4.29 5.59
N HIS A 198 12.48 -3.89 5.17
CA HIS A 198 11.80 -4.38 3.98
C HIS A 198 12.06 -3.45 2.80
N ILE A 199 12.01 -4.02 1.60
CA ILE A 199 12.18 -3.32 0.33
C ILE A 199 10.91 -3.54 -0.46
N ASP A 200 10.28 -2.45 -0.91
CA ASP A 200 9.26 -2.50 -1.95
C ASP A 200 9.85 -1.89 -3.24
N ALA A 201 10.21 -2.79 -4.16
CA ALA A 201 10.77 -2.44 -5.46
C ALA A 201 10.05 -3.17 -6.60
N GLY A 202 8.75 -3.43 -6.43
CA GLY A 202 7.86 -3.97 -7.46
C GLY A 202 7.16 -5.27 -7.09
N ASP A 203 7.25 -5.70 -5.83
CA ASP A 203 6.74 -6.96 -5.30
C ASP A 203 5.78 -6.80 -4.11
N GLY A 204 5.43 -5.56 -3.75
CA GLY A 204 4.41 -5.23 -2.76
C GLY A 204 3.27 -4.39 -3.36
N ASP A 205 3.25 -3.09 -3.05
CA ASP A 205 2.24 -2.15 -3.51
C ASP A 205 2.77 -1.25 -4.62
N LEU A 206 2.07 -1.18 -5.75
CA LEU A 206 2.48 -0.37 -6.88
C LEU A 206 1.62 0.89 -7.09
N PRO A 207 2.26 2.04 -7.40
CA PRO A 207 3.69 2.24 -7.71
C PRO A 207 4.60 2.02 -6.50
N CYS A 208 5.73 1.34 -6.73
CA CYS A 208 6.67 0.97 -5.68
C CYS A 208 7.75 2.03 -5.50
N GLY A 209 8.63 1.79 -4.53
CA GLY A 209 9.87 2.55 -4.37
C GLY A 209 9.98 3.13 -2.99
N GLU A 210 10.07 2.25 -2.01
CA GLU A 210 10.40 2.61 -0.64
C GLU A 210 11.21 1.50 0.02
N ILE A 211 11.77 1.84 1.16
CA ILE A 211 12.19 0.86 2.16
C ILE A 211 11.53 1.22 3.48
N TYR A 212 11.17 0.22 4.27
CA TYR A 212 10.40 0.43 5.49
C TYR A 212 10.76 -0.58 6.57
N ILE A 213 10.42 -0.25 7.81
CA ILE A 213 10.71 -1.08 8.99
C ILE A 213 9.68 -0.84 10.09
N ALA A 214 9.31 -1.90 10.82
CA ALA A 214 8.52 -1.78 12.04
C ALA A 214 9.41 -1.38 13.22
N PRO A 215 9.26 -0.18 13.84
CA PRO A 215 9.94 0.14 15.09
C PRO A 215 9.43 -0.73 16.26
N ILE A 216 10.14 -0.70 17.39
CA ILE A 216 9.66 -1.31 18.64
C ILE A 216 8.49 -0.48 19.16
N GLU A 217 7.33 -1.13 19.32
CA GLU A 217 6.03 -0.46 19.44
C GLU A 217 5.95 0.56 20.57
N ASP A 218 6.57 0.29 21.72
CA ASP A 218 6.47 1.09 22.95
C ASP A 218 7.72 1.95 23.20
N LYS A 219 8.65 2.05 22.24
CA LYS A 219 9.94 2.74 22.42
C LYS A 219 10.19 3.92 21.50
N THR A 220 9.24 4.27 20.64
CA THR A 220 9.33 5.52 19.86
C THR A 220 9.10 6.73 20.76
N GLN A 221 9.97 7.73 20.69
CA GLN A 221 9.96 8.91 21.57
C GLN A 221 10.34 10.18 20.81
N GLY A 222 9.71 11.32 21.15
CA GLY A 222 10.12 12.64 20.65
C GLY A 222 9.02 13.35 19.89
N SER A 223 9.37 14.03 18.80
CA SER A 223 8.40 14.77 18.00
C SER A 223 8.74 14.75 16.51
N MET A 224 7.71 14.88 15.68
CA MET A 224 7.85 14.91 14.22
C MET A 224 7.02 16.05 13.64
N PHE A 225 7.63 16.79 12.70
CA PHE A 225 7.00 17.89 11.99
C PHE A 225 6.57 17.46 10.58
N PHE A 226 5.37 17.88 10.20
CA PHE A 226 4.79 17.72 8.86
C PHE A 226 4.36 19.08 8.30
N ASP A 227 4.88 19.44 7.12
CA ASP A 227 4.43 20.63 6.40
C ASP A 227 2.94 20.55 6.06
N THR A 228 2.49 19.36 5.69
CA THR A 228 1.10 19.02 5.44
C THR A 228 0.80 17.64 6.00
N LEU A 229 -0.33 17.50 6.70
CA LEU A 229 -0.84 16.23 7.20
C LEU A 229 -2.34 16.15 6.90
N TYR A 230 -2.82 14.99 6.45
CA TYR A 230 -4.22 14.76 6.09
C TYR A 230 -4.86 13.80 7.09
N LEU A 231 -6.07 14.12 7.57
CA LEU A 231 -6.92 13.24 8.39
C LEU A 231 -8.37 13.37 7.90
N ASP A 232 -9.05 12.25 7.61
CA ASP A 232 -10.45 12.21 7.14
C ASP A 232 -10.76 13.31 6.10
N ASP A 233 -10.01 13.33 4.99
CA ASP A 233 -10.08 14.33 3.90
C ASP A 233 -9.73 15.78 4.28
N THR A 234 -9.39 16.05 5.54
CA THR A 234 -9.04 17.38 6.04
C THR A 234 -7.54 17.60 6.01
N LYS A 235 -7.12 18.66 5.32
CA LYS A 235 -5.73 19.11 5.27
C LYS A 235 -5.38 20.00 6.46
N TYR A 236 -4.32 19.65 7.17
CA TYR A 236 -3.67 20.47 8.19
C TYR A 236 -2.26 20.87 7.73
N SER A 237 -1.78 22.02 8.19
CA SER A 237 -0.45 22.53 7.81
C SER A 237 0.39 22.84 9.04
N ASN A 238 1.72 22.62 8.93
CA ASN A 238 2.68 22.83 10.01
C ASN A 238 2.32 22.06 11.29
N VAL A 239 2.02 20.76 11.12
CA VAL A 239 1.63 19.88 12.23
C VAL A 239 2.88 19.38 12.94
N ILE A 240 2.89 19.47 14.26
CA ILE A 240 3.86 18.80 15.11
C ILE A 240 3.09 17.74 15.89
N LEU A 241 3.53 16.49 15.77
CA LEU A 241 3.08 15.38 16.61
C LEU A 241 4.11 15.15 17.71
N GLN A 242 3.64 14.95 18.94
CA GLN A 242 4.48 14.51 20.06
C GLN A 242 4.18 13.04 20.33
N ILE A 243 5.25 12.25 20.42
CA ILE A 243 5.20 10.81 20.57
C ILE A 243 5.88 10.43 21.88
N SER A 244 5.18 9.63 22.69
CA SER A 244 5.70 9.07 23.94
C SER A 244 5.24 7.64 24.07
N ASP A 245 6.16 6.76 24.48
CA ASP A 245 5.93 5.32 24.66
C ASP A 245 5.28 4.70 23.42
N GLY A 246 5.79 5.07 22.25
CA GLY A 246 5.29 4.57 20.97
C GLY A 246 4.10 5.29 20.39
N LYS A 247 3.38 6.09 21.17
CA LYS A 247 2.04 6.59 20.83
C LYS A 247 2.03 8.07 20.59
N ILE A 248 1.18 8.53 19.67
CA ILE A 248 0.86 9.96 19.56
C ILE A 248 0.12 10.40 20.83
N VAL A 249 0.74 11.29 21.60
CA VAL A 249 0.20 11.80 22.88
C VAL A 249 -0.25 13.25 22.80
N ASN A 250 0.22 14.02 21.82
CA ASN A 250 -0.16 15.42 21.66
C ASN A 250 0.07 15.94 20.24
N SER A 251 -0.53 17.09 19.93
CA SER A 251 -0.25 17.88 18.72
C SER A 251 -0.35 19.38 19.00
N ASN A 252 0.38 20.19 18.25
CA ASN A 252 0.18 21.65 18.25
C ASN A 252 -1.18 22.08 17.67
N ILE A 253 -1.89 21.19 16.95
CA ILE A 253 -3.22 21.45 16.41
C ILE A 253 -4.27 20.67 17.21
N PRO A 254 -5.22 21.36 17.90
CA PRO A 254 -6.24 20.69 18.72
C PRO A 254 -7.09 19.67 17.97
N ALA A 255 -7.47 19.94 16.72
CA ALA A 255 -8.26 19.02 15.92
C ALA A 255 -7.51 17.71 15.62
N VAL A 256 -6.20 17.78 15.37
CA VAL A 256 -5.34 16.62 15.09
C VAL A 256 -5.22 15.73 16.32
N ILE A 257 -4.96 16.30 17.51
CA ILE A 257 -4.88 15.46 18.72
C ILE A 257 -6.24 14.90 19.13
N ASN A 258 -7.33 15.64 18.95
CA ASN A 258 -8.68 15.14 19.21
C ASN A 258 -9.00 13.92 18.34
N TYR A 259 -8.56 13.91 17.08
CA TYR A 259 -8.68 12.75 16.20
C TYR A 259 -7.99 11.51 16.80
N PHE A 260 -6.70 11.60 17.12
CA PHE A 260 -5.96 10.44 17.65
C PHE A 260 -6.44 9.99 19.03
N THR A 261 -6.84 10.91 19.91
CA THR A 261 -7.37 10.55 21.24
C THR A 261 -8.79 9.98 21.20
N GLY A 262 -9.52 10.17 20.11
CA GLY A 262 -10.83 9.55 19.86
C GLY A 262 -10.74 8.10 19.39
N GLN A 263 -9.54 7.62 19.07
CA GLN A 263 -9.30 6.26 18.58
C GLN A 263 -8.79 5.32 19.69
N PRO A 264 -8.90 3.99 19.49
CA PRO A 264 -8.24 3.01 20.35
C PRO A 264 -6.73 3.26 20.46
N GLU A 265 -6.11 2.80 21.55
CA GLU A 265 -4.70 3.11 21.78
C GLU A 265 -3.78 2.50 20.73
N GLU A 266 -4.10 1.29 20.27
CA GLU A 266 -3.38 0.57 19.22
C GLU A 266 -3.38 1.34 17.89
N SER A 267 -4.40 2.16 17.62
CA SER A 267 -4.54 2.91 16.36
C SER A 267 -3.66 4.14 16.27
N ARG A 268 -3.04 4.55 17.38
CA ARG A 268 -2.13 5.72 17.45
C ARG A 268 -0.69 5.36 17.79
N VAL A 269 -0.34 4.06 17.77
CA VAL A 269 1.02 3.55 17.92
C VAL A 269 1.77 3.75 16.61
N VAL A 270 2.94 4.39 16.65
CA VAL A 270 3.85 4.48 15.50
C VAL A 270 4.34 3.08 15.15
N CYS A 271 3.94 2.60 13.98
CA CYS A 271 4.05 1.19 13.61
C CYS A 271 4.97 0.95 12.41
N GLU A 272 5.33 2.00 11.68
CA GLU A 272 6.24 1.98 10.54
C GLU A 272 7.12 3.24 10.51
N LEU A 273 8.36 3.06 10.08
CA LEU A 273 9.19 4.11 9.50
C LEU A 273 9.52 3.72 8.06
N GLY A 274 9.21 4.60 7.11
CA GLY A 274 9.53 4.38 5.71
C GLY A 274 10.28 5.54 5.06
N ILE A 275 10.93 5.23 3.95
CA ILE A 275 11.79 6.14 3.18
C ILE A 275 11.47 5.95 1.71
N GLY A 276 11.03 7.04 1.06
CA GLY A 276 10.77 7.03 -0.37
C GLY A 276 12.05 6.97 -1.20
N MET A 277 11.99 6.19 -2.28
CA MET A 277 13.11 5.80 -3.14
C MET A 277 12.78 5.87 -4.64
N ASN A 278 11.52 6.08 -5.03
CA ASN A 278 11.11 6.19 -6.43
C ASN A 278 11.64 7.50 -7.05
N PRO A 279 12.51 7.41 -8.08
CA PRO A 279 13.17 8.59 -8.65
C PRO A 279 12.26 9.43 -9.56
N ASN A 280 11.13 8.88 -9.99
CA ASN A 280 10.22 9.52 -10.95
C ASN A 280 8.98 10.15 -10.31
N VAL A 281 8.82 9.98 -9.00
CA VAL A 281 7.95 10.84 -8.21
C VAL A 281 8.82 11.99 -7.73
N THR A 282 8.48 13.22 -8.13
CA THR A 282 9.38 14.38 -7.98
C THR A 282 8.77 15.52 -7.17
N GLU A 283 7.49 15.42 -6.81
CA GLU A 283 6.82 16.41 -5.96
C GLU A 283 5.64 15.78 -5.20
N LEU A 284 5.40 16.27 -3.99
CA LEU A 284 4.25 15.87 -3.18
C LEU A 284 2.96 16.34 -3.84
N SER A 285 2.01 15.43 -3.92
CA SER A 285 0.70 15.61 -4.53
C SER A 285 -0.44 15.69 -3.51
N GLY A 286 -0.17 15.26 -2.27
CA GLY A 286 -1.19 15.05 -1.25
C GLY A 286 -1.89 13.69 -1.37
N TYR A 287 -1.44 12.82 -2.29
CA TYR A 287 -1.89 11.44 -2.41
C TYR A 287 -0.81 10.51 -1.87
N THR A 288 -1.05 9.98 -0.66
CA THR A 288 -0.09 9.21 0.14
C THR A 288 0.63 8.10 -0.64
N VAL A 289 -0.10 7.32 -1.45
CA VAL A 289 0.44 6.21 -2.27
C VAL A 289 1.57 6.66 -3.22
N LEU A 290 1.56 7.92 -3.69
CA LEU A 290 2.67 8.48 -4.47
C LEU A 290 3.72 9.13 -3.58
N ASP A 291 3.25 9.92 -2.62
CA ASP A 291 4.07 10.78 -1.80
C ASP A 291 5.05 9.98 -0.91
N GLU A 292 4.62 8.84 -0.36
CA GLU A 292 5.47 7.96 0.47
C GLU A 292 6.60 7.31 -0.33
N LYS A 293 6.37 7.07 -1.63
CA LYS A 293 7.36 6.48 -2.52
C LYS A 293 8.37 7.51 -3.05
N MET A 294 8.10 8.80 -2.90
CA MET A 294 8.93 9.87 -3.48
C MET A 294 10.36 9.85 -2.96
N VAL A 295 11.36 9.84 -3.85
CA VAL A 295 12.76 9.90 -3.41
C VAL A 295 13.02 11.13 -2.52
N GLY A 296 13.55 10.87 -1.32
CA GLY A 296 13.89 11.93 -0.36
C GLY A 296 12.76 12.32 0.59
N THR A 297 11.58 11.70 0.51
CA THR A 297 10.60 11.74 1.59
C THR A 297 10.92 10.70 2.65
N LEU A 298 10.26 10.88 3.79
CA LEU A 298 10.15 9.88 4.84
C LEU A 298 8.72 9.90 5.36
N HIS A 299 8.27 8.78 5.87
CA HIS A 299 6.96 8.67 6.49
C HIS A 299 7.02 7.86 7.77
N ILE A 300 6.03 8.11 8.62
CA ILE A 300 5.69 7.18 9.68
C ILE A 300 4.23 6.76 9.49
N ALA A 301 3.93 5.53 9.83
CA ALA A 301 2.56 5.05 9.93
C ALA A 301 2.15 4.92 11.39
N VAL A 302 0.85 4.99 11.65
CA VAL A 302 0.26 4.51 12.90
C VAL A 302 -0.72 3.37 12.69
N GLY A 303 -0.78 2.45 13.64
CA GLY A 303 -1.70 1.30 13.59
C GLY A 303 -0.97 -0.03 13.41
N ALA A 304 -1.46 -0.89 12.52
CA ALA A 304 -1.04 -2.28 12.45
C ALA A 304 0.34 -2.46 11.80
N ASN A 305 1.17 -3.35 12.35
CA ASN A 305 2.46 -3.73 11.77
C ASN A 305 2.80 -5.22 11.87
N THR A 306 1.82 -6.06 12.25
CA THR A 306 2.02 -7.52 12.37
C THR A 306 2.36 -8.21 11.05
N MET A 307 2.13 -7.55 9.91
CA MET A 307 2.40 -8.10 8.59
C MET A 307 3.88 -8.00 8.17
N PHE A 308 4.68 -7.15 8.83
CA PHE A 308 6.08 -6.88 8.47
C PHE A 308 6.99 -6.80 9.71
N GLY A 309 6.78 -7.72 10.66
CA GLY A 309 7.71 -7.97 11.75
C GLY A 309 7.40 -7.25 13.07
N GLY A 310 6.33 -6.47 13.15
CA GLY A 310 5.84 -5.85 14.38
C GLY A 310 4.86 -6.70 15.19
N SER A 311 4.36 -6.16 16.30
CA SER A 311 3.44 -6.82 17.23
C SER A 311 2.14 -6.05 17.49
N ASN A 312 2.00 -4.82 16.97
CA ASN A 312 0.80 -4.02 17.18
C ASN A 312 -0.33 -4.49 16.25
N GLN A 313 -1.42 -4.98 16.86
CA GLN A 313 -2.64 -5.33 16.15
C GLN A 313 -3.61 -4.15 16.23
N ALA A 314 -3.94 -3.56 15.08
CA ALA A 314 -4.92 -2.49 14.96
C ALA A 314 -5.76 -2.69 13.68
N ASN A 315 -6.83 -1.91 13.55
CA ASN A 315 -7.71 -1.95 12.37
C ASN A 315 -7.37 -0.90 11.30
N ASN A 316 -6.39 -0.05 11.56
CA ASN A 316 -5.90 1.00 10.68
C ASN A 316 -4.41 0.83 10.40
N HIS A 317 -3.95 1.48 9.33
CA HIS A 317 -2.55 1.69 8.99
C HIS A 317 -2.53 3.00 8.20
N ASP A 318 -2.21 4.10 8.88
CA ASP A 318 -2.34 5.44 8.32
C ASP A 318 -0.95 6.09 8.19
N ASP A 319 -0.51 6.27 6.95
CA ASP A 319 0.79 6.85 6.61
C ASP A 319 0.77 8.38 6.57
N PHE A 320 1.77 8.98 7.20
CA PHE A 320 2.01 10.42 7.20
C PHE A 320 3.36 10.72 6.58
N VAL A 321 3.34 11.40 5.43
CA VAL A 321 4.53 11.69 4.63
C VAL A 321 5.05 13.09 4.95
N GLY A 322 6.37 13.19 5.12
CA GLY A 322 7.06 14.46 5.31
C GLY A 322 8.49 14.43 4.76
N TYR A 323 9.24 15.46 5.15
CA TYR A 323 10.65 15.59 4.82
C TYR A 323 11.50 15.50 6.08
N GLY A 324 12.71 14.99 5.93
CA GLY A 324 13.71 15.06 6.97
C GLY A 324 14.98 14.29 6.63
N ARG A 325 15.81 14.09 7.64
CA ARG A 325 17.04 13.30 7.53
C ARG A 325 17.05 12.25 8.62
N ILE A 326 17.56 11.07 8.28
CA ILE A 326 17.76 9.98 9.22
C ILE A 326 19.23 9.95 9.62
N GLU A 327 19.46 9.95 10.92
CA GLU A 327 20.76 9.74 11.54
C GLU A 327 20.79 8.35 12.18
N VAL A 328 21.78 7.55 11.78
CA VAL A 328 22.01 6.23 12.36
C VAL A 328 22.84 6.38 13.63
N GLU A 329 22.33 5.87 14.73
CA GLU A 329 23.02 5.89 16.00
C GLU A 329 23.76 4.56 16.17
N LYS A 330 25.08 4.63 16.34
CA LYS A 330 25.97 3.46 16.48
C LYS A 330 26.24 3.12 17.93
#